data_AF-A0AAP1E4J0-F1
#
_entry.id   AF-A0AAP1E4J0-F1
#
_cell.length_a   1.000
_cell.length_b   1.000
_cell.length_c   1.000
_cell.angle_alpha   90.00
_cell.angle_beta   90.00
_cell.angle_gamma   90.00
#
_symmetry.space_group_name_H-M   'P 1'
#
loop_
_entity.id
_entity.type
_entity.pdbx_description
1 polymer ?
#
loop_
_entity_poly.entity_id
_entity_poly.type
_entity_poly.pdbx_seq_one_letter_code
_entity_poly.pdbx_strand_id
1 'polypeptide(L)' 'MPDKVIPIADDVFGNEICFDFRKGLSSPSIVFWDHEMAFEDPERALSPVCDSFTELVNKLYEE' A
#
# COMPACT_ATOMS: atom_id res chain seq x y z
N MET A 1 -2.78 8.30 -7.34
CA MET A 1 -1.76 7.39 -6.78
C MET A 1 -0.40 7.70 -7.42
N PRO A 2 0.70 7.70 -6.65
CA PRO A 2 2.04 7.97 -7.17
C PRO A 2 2.55 6.90 -8.14
N ASP A 3 3.48 7.29 -9.01
CA ASP A 3 4.18 6.36 -9.90
C ASP A 3 4.89 5.26 -9.10
N LYS A 4 4.86 4.03 -9.64
CA LYS A 4 5.47 2.82 -9.04
C LYS A 4 4.82 2.35 -7.73
N VAL A 5 3.62 2.84 -7.42
CA VAL A 5 2.75 2.27 -6.40
C VAL A 5 1.68 1.44 -7.12
N ILE A 6 1.64 0.14 -6.86
CA ILE A 6 0.82 -0.81 -7.63
C ILE A 6 -0.20 -1.48 -6.70
N PRO A 7 -1.51 -1.34 -6.95
CA PRO A 7 -2.54 -1.88 -6.08
C PRO A 7 -2.62 -3.40 -6.21
N ILE A 8 -2.94 -4.06 -5.09
CA ILE A 8 -3.08 -5.52 -4.99
C ILE A 8 -4.35 -5.97 -4.27
N ALA A 9 -5.02 -5.05 -3.57
CA ALA A 9 -6.35 -5.25 -3.01
C ALA A 9 -7.04 -3.90 -2.87
N ASP A 10 -8.37 -3.89 -2.96
CA ASP A 10 -9.22 -2.73 -2.79
C ASP A 10 -10.31 -2.98 -1.75
N ASP A 11 -10.84 -1.89 -1.19
CA ASP A 11 -12.09 -1.90 -0.44
C ASP A 11 -13.23 -1.22 -1.23
N VAL A 12 -14.46 -1.35 -0.71
CA VAL A 12 -15.66 -0.76 -1.33
C VAL A 12 -15.72 0.76 -1.28
N PHE A 13 -14.80 1.40 -0.54
CA PHE A 13 -14.67 2.86 -0.43
C PHE A 13 -13.58 3.42 -1.34
N GLY A 14 -12.90 2.56 -2.11
CA GLY A 14 -11.88 2.95 -3.08
C GLY A 14 -10.48 3.08 -2.49
N ASN A 15 -10.25 2.66 -1.24
CA ASN A 15 -8.90 2.57 -0.69
C ASN A 15 -8.21 1.32 -1.23
N GLU A 16 -6.87 1.36 -1.29
CA GLU A 16 -6.08 0.29 -1.87
C GLU A 16 -4.94 -0.14 -0.94
N ILE A 17 -4.66 -1.44 -0.87
CA ILE A 17 -3.38 -1.95 -0.39
C ILE A 17 -2.47 -2.08 -1.61
N CYS A 18 -1.25 -1.54 -1.53
CA CYS A 18 -0.35 -1.42 -2.65
C CYS A 18 1.07 -1.91 -2.33
N PHE A 19 1.75 -2.40 -3.36
CA PHE A 19 3.21 -2.48 -3.39
C PHE A 19 3.82 -1.10 -3.63
N ASP A 20 4.81 -0.71 -2.83
CA ASP A 20 5.60 0.53 -3.03
C ASP A 20 6.99 0.20 -3.58
N PHE A 21 7.16 0.38 -4.89
CA PHE A 21 8.44 0.16 -5.58
C PHE A 21 9.31 1.43 -5.68
N ARG A 22 8.92 2.55 -5.05
CA ARG A 22 9.67 3.82 -5.18
C ARG A 22 11.07 3.74 -4.57
N LYS A 23 11.27 2.88 -3.58
CA LYS A 23 12.56 2.67 -2.88
C LYS A 23 13.40 1.51 -3.43
N GLY A 24 12.83 0.63 -4.27
CA GLY A 24 13.54 -0.51 -4.84
C GLY A 24 12.62 -1.52 -5.52
N LEU A 25 13.16 -2.26 -6.50
CA LEU A 25 12.40 -3.23 -7.30
C LEU A 25 12.37 -4.65 -6.70
N SER A 26 13.36 -5.01 -5.89
CA SER A 26 13.56 -6.40 -5.43
C SER A 26 12.83 -6.77 -4.15
N SER A 27 12.42 -5.77 -3.35
CA SER A 27 11.74 -5.98 -2.07
C SER A 27 10.83 -4.79 -1.76
N PRO A 28 9.71 -4.64 -2.49
CA PRO A 28 8.76 -3.57 -2.23
C PRO A 28 8.11 -3.72 -0.85
N SER A 29 7.96 -2.61 -0.14
CA SER A 29 7.13 -2.55 1.07
C SER A 29 5.66 -2.54 0.70
N ILE A 30 4.79 -2.81 1.68
CA ILE A 30 3.35 -2.68 1.56
C ILE A 30 2.89 -1.38 2.19
N VAL A 31 2.06 -0.65 1.46
CA VAL A 31 1.45 0.61 1.91
C VAL A 31 -0.06 0.55 1.71
N PHE A 32 -0.78 1.33 2.51
CA PHE A 32 -2.19 1.63 2.33
C PHE A 32 -2.31 2.97 1.64
N TRP A 33 -3.07 3.01 0.55
CA TRP A 33 -3.42 4.23 -0.18
C TRP A 33 -4.84 4.66 0.20
N ASP A 34 -4.94 5.84 0.80
CA ASP A 34 -6.19 6.47 1.22
C ASP A 34 -6.74 7.33 0.08
N HIS A 35 -7.90 6.95 -0.45
CA HIS A 35 -8.54 7.64 -1.58
C HIS A 35 -8.93 9.08 -1.24
N GLU A 36 -9.47 9.30 -0.04
CA GLU A 36 -9.94 10.61 0.40
C GLU A 36 -8.76 11.55 0.63
N MET A 37 -7.71 11.07 1.31
CA MET A 37 -6.48 11.85 1.51
C MET A 37 -5.78 12.16 0.19
N ALA A 38 -5.86 11.27 -0.80
CA ALA A 38 -5.25 11.51 -2.10
C ALA A 38 -5.88 12.66 -2.88
N PHE A 39 -7.13 13.02 -2.57
CA PHE A 39 -7.78 14.21 -3.14
C PHE A 39 -7.21 15.51 -2.55
N GLU A 40 -6.81 15.50 -1.28
CA GLU A 40 -6.26 16.67 -0.57
C GLU A 40 -4.73 16.79 -0.72
N ASP A 41 -4.00 15.71 -0.47
CA ASP A 41 -2.54 15.63 -0.53
C ASP A 41 -2.08 14.23 -1.02
N PRO A 42 -1.86 14.08 -2.35
CA PRO A 42 -1.44 12.81 -2.95
C PRO A 42 -0.15 12.22 -2.38
N GLU A 43 0.76 13.03 -1.86
CA GLU A 43 2.05 12.57 -1.30
C GLU A 43 1.89 12.00 0.12
N ARG A 44 0.87 12.46 0.85
CA ARG A 44 0.56 12.00 2.22
C ARG A 44 -0.47 10.88 2.28
N ALA A 45 -1.09 10.55 1.16
CA ALA A 45 -2.08 9.48 1.06
C ALA A 45 -1.53 8.06 1.25
N LEU A 46 -0.23 7.89 1.47
CA LEU A 46 0.42 6.58 1.63
C LEU A 46 0.86 6.35 3.06
N SER A 47 0.25 5.35 3.70
CA SER A 47 0.61 4.89 5.05
C SER A 47 1.36 3.56 5.00
N PRO A 48 2.48 3.38 5.71
CA PRO A 48 3.19 2.10 5.75
C PRO A 48 2.37 1.03 6.49
N VAL A 49 2.37 -0.21 5.96
CA VAL A 49 1.69 -1.37 6.56
C VAL A 49 2.70 -2.40 7.06
N CYS A 50 3.61 -2.84 6.18
CA CYS A 50 4.68 -3.79 6.49
C CYS A 50 5.78 -3.78 5.42
N ASP A 51 6.90 -4.45 5.69
CA ASP A 51 8.09 -4.35 4.84
C ASP A 51 8.11 -5.33 3.67
N SER A 52 7.18 -6.30 3.64
CA SER A 52 7.08 -7.26 2.53
C SER A 52 5.68 -7.90 2.43
N PHE A 53 5.38 -8.45 1.26
CA PHE A 53 4.14 -9.22 1.06
C PHE A 53 4.06 -10.46 1.95
N THR A 54 5.19 -11.13 2.21
CA THR A 54 5.24 -12.27 3.13
C THR A 54 4.82 -11.86 4.55
N GLU A 55 5.27 -10.69 5.02
CA GLU A 55 4.87 -10.16 6.32
C GLU A 55 3.36 -9.84 6.35
N LEU A 56 2.83 -9.23 5.29
CA LEU A 56 1.39 -8.97 5.16
C LEU A 56 0.59 -10.26 5.31
N VAL A 57 0.95 -11.28 4.53
CA VAL A 57 0.31 -12.61 4.55
C VAL A 57 0.36 -13.21 5.94
N ASN A 58 1.54 -13.22 6.58
CA ASN A 58 1.68 -13.78 7.93
C ASN A 58 0.75 -13.07 8.94
N LYS A 59 0.61 -11.74 8.87
CA LYS A 59 -0.30 -10.96 9.74
C LYS A 59 -1.78 -11.25 9.50
N LEU A 60 -2.17 -11.72 8.31
CA LEU A 60 -3.55 -12.10 8.00
C LEU A 60 -3.94 -13.47 8.55
N TYR A 61 -2.94 -14.35 8.76
CA TYR A 61 -3.14 -15.74 9.16
C TYR A 61 -2.77 -16.01 10.64
N GLU A 62 -2.48 -14.98 11.44
CA GLU A 62 -2.36 -15.11 12.90
C GLU A 62 -3.78 -15.29 13.51
N GLU A 63 -4.06 -16.51 14.03
CA GLU A 63 -5.25 -16.82 14.86
C GLU A 63 -5.17 -16.18 16.26
#